data_AF-A0A3N1AR30-F1
#
_entry.id   AF-A0A3N1AR30-F1
#
_cell.length_a   1.000
_cell.length_b   1.000
_cell.length_c   1.000
_cell.angle_alpha   90.00
_cell.angle_beta   90.00
_cell.angle_gamma   90.00
#
_symmetry.space_group_name_H-M   'P 1'
#
loop_
_entity.id
_entity.type
_entity.pdbx_description
1 polymer ?
#
loop_
_entity_poly.entity_id
_entity_poly.type
_entity_poly.pdbx_seq_one_letter_code
_entity_poly.pdbx_strand_id
1 'polypeptide(L)'
;MISSGTPWTSLADSHVLAAQQWVNATYAGAPGYLSCPEDGRTGWPTVLSLTQGLQYELGISPTVQNFGPGTFAAVRTRNRLPAEETNTNLVRIYNAALWCKGYWAATDQGIWTADSEDSFSQLYADAGLSYAGLSARRAMWPHVARAMLRMDQFHLVPQGDSVVRGIQQRLNSRYVAGVGIPAMSLVPCDGIYSRDVQQGLMMAIQYEVGIPLGSINGNFGPGTQAGLRGVGSGRLTGDLRYLFRSACYVNSPTLLPGDPQLPLAYHPQDIDTDVETATHLAWLRAFQRFSQIPESGTNDYTTWAQLLVSCGDTGRSATGCDCITEITAARGEQLAAAGYRIVGRYLDEHLPPSDPYFLDKALKPGEPQTILDAGLRFFPIFQYNGTQLVNFTYPKGYDQGRIAHQKAVEHRIPAGTCIYFAVDFDALDVDIDSGVKPYFQGVRAALAELGDRYQFGVYGSRNVCSRVSQEVGARWSLVSGMSWGYSGNLGFPLPANWSFNQIREYQFAPGWGLDHDVWRDGADPGVAALVPGSE
;
A
#
# COMPACT_ATOMS: atom_id res chain seq x y z
N MET A 1 2.65 1.69 11.96
CA MET A 1 3.78 1.48 11.06
C MET A 1 4.25 2.85 10.59
N ILE A 2 5.55 3.08 10.60
CA ILE A 2 6.16 4.33 10.15
C ILE A 2 6.69 4.04 8.74
N SER A 3 6.06 4.62 7.71
CA SER A 3 6.53 4.64 6.32
C SER A 3 8.05 4.83 6.24
N SER A 4 8.68 4.16 5.28
CA SER A 4 10.09 4.30 4.90
C SER A 4 10.47 5.71 4.38
N GLY A 5 9.68 6.73 4.71
CA GLY A 5 9.93 8.15 4.46
C GLY A 5 9.68 9.06 5.67
N THR A 6 9.37 8.54 6.87
CA THR A 6 9.35 9.38 8.07
C THR A 6 10.79 9.79 8.39
N PRO A 7 11.07 11.10 8.54
CA PRO A 7 12.39 11.54 8.92
C PRO A 7 12.72 10.88 10.24
N TRP A 8 13.77 10.07 10.24
CA TRP A 8 14.41 9.66 11.48
C TRP A 8 14.68 10.95 12.24
N THR A 9 14.09 11.11 13.42
CA THR A 9 14.56 12.11 14.38
C THR A 9 15.87 11.59 14.95
N SER A 10 16.88 11.40 14.10
CA SER A 10 18.24 11.18 14.53
C SER A 10 18.72 12.45 15.19
N LEU A 11 19.62 12.30 16.16
CA LEU A 11 20.49 13.40 16.56
C LEU A 11 21.17 13.94 15.29
N ALA A 12 21.38 15.26 15.22
CA ALA A 12 22.09 15.87 14.11
C ALA A 12 23.46 15.21 13.98
N ASP A 13 23.77 14.70 12.79
CA ASP A 13 25.03 14.06 12.47
C ASP A 13 25.99 15.11 11.87
N SER A 14 27.18 15.23 12.45
CA SER A 14 28.15 16.25 12.02
C SER A 14 28.68 16.01 10.61
N HIS A 15 28.73 14.76 10.15
CA HIS A 15 29.13 14.42 8.78
C HIS A 15 28.02 14.73 7.77
N VAL A 16 26.77 14.45 8.12
CA VAL A 16 25.61 14.85 7.30
C VAL A 16 25.53 16.38 7.20
N LEU A 17 25.73 17.10 8.31
CA LEU A 17 25.76 18.57 8.30
C LEU A 17 26.86 19.11 7.39
N ALA A 18 28.07 18.55 7.50
CA ALA A 18 29.18 18.94 6.64
C ALA A 18 28.88 18.68 5.15
N ALA A 19 28.22 17.55 4.83
CA ALA A 19 27.80 17.24 3.47
C ALA A 19 26.74 18.23 2.94
N GLN A 20 25.74 18.59 3.76
CA GLN A 20 24.70 19.58 3.42
C GLN A 20 25.31 20.95 3.12
N GLN A 21 26.19 21.43 4.02
CA GLN A 21 26.90 22.70 3.83
C GLN A 21 27.77 22.70 2.57
N TRP A 22 28.51 21.60 2.35
CA TRP A 22 29.36 21.46 1.18
C TRP A 22 28.57 21.45 -0.13
N VAL A 23 27.50 20.64 -0.23
CA VAL A 23 26.72 20.51 -1.48
C VAL A 23 26.02 21.83 -1.81
N ASN A 24 25.46 22.53 -0.80
CA ASN A 24 24.85 23.84 -0.97
C ASN A 24 25.86 24.88 -1.45
N ALA A 25 27.02 24.97 -0.79
CA ALA A 25 28.05 25.94 -1.15
C ALA A 25 28.62 25.67 -2.56
N THR A 26 28.82 24.41 -2.93
CA THR A 26 29.47 24.02 -4.19
C THR A 26 28.54 24.23 -5.39
N TYR A 27 27.24 23.95 -5.24
CA TYR A 27 26.29 23.93 -6.37
C TYR A 27 25.26 25.06 -6.35
N ALA A 28 25.38 26.05 -5.46
CA ALA A 28 24.46 27.21 -5.41
C ALA A 28 24.24 27.92 -6.76
N GLY A 29 25.25 27.92 -7.63
CA GLY A 29 25.18 28.52 -8.98
C GLY A 29 24.78 27.56 -10.10
N ALA A 30 24.60 26.26 -9.83
CA ALA A 30 24.27 25.27 -10.85
C ALA A 30 22.81 25.44 -11.32
N PRO A 31 22.54 25.49 -12.64
CA PRO A 31 21.17 25.61 -13.14
C PRO A 31 20.25 24.51 -12.60
N GLY A 32 19.13 24.93 -11.99
CA GLY A 32 18.11 24.04 -11.42
C GLY A 32 18.40 23.52 -10.01
N TYR A 33 19.58 23.78 -9.44
CA TYR A 33 19.94 23.30 -8.10
C TYR A 33 19.04 23.91 -7.01
N LEU A 34 18.64 23.08 -6.05
CA LEU A 34 17.86 23.48 -4.88
C LEU A 34 18.62 23.10 -3.60
N SER A 35 18.84 24.07 -2.72
CA SER A 35 19.54 23.84 -1.46
C SER A 35 18.70 23.01 -0.49
N CYS A 36 19.34 22.08 0.20
CA CYS A 36 18.73 21.35 1.32
C CYS A 36 18.91 22.14 2.63
N PRO A 37 18.11 21.86 3.68
CA PRO A 37 18.40 22.32 5.03
C PRO A 37 19.81 21.88 5.48
N GLU A 38 20.46 22.69 6.30
CA GLU A 38 21.77 22.41 6.92
C GLU A 38 21.58 22.13 8.41
N ASP A 39 20.91 21.03 8.72
CA ASP A 39 20.46 20.67 10.08
C ASP A 39 21.10 19.37 10.61
N GLY A 40 22.00 18.76 9.84
CA GLY A 40 22.63 17.48 10.14
C GLY A 40 21.67 16.29 10.06
N ARG A 41 20.49 16.45 9.44
CA ARG A 41 19.49 15.39 9.32
C ARG A 41 19.39 14.90 7.88
N THR A 42 19.48 13.59 7.72
CA THR A 42 19.24 12.94 6.43
C THR A 42 17.75 13.00 6.06
N GLY A 43 17.44 13.06 4.78
CA GLY A 43 16.07 13.16 4.27
C GLY A 43 16.00 13.46 2.79
N TRP A 44 14.78 13.48 2.23
CA TRP A 44 14.56 13.77 0.81
C TRP A 44 15.30 15.02 0.31
N PRO A 45 15.23 16.20 0.98
CA PRO A 45 15.97 17.37 0.52
C PRO A 45 17.48 17.11 0.39
N THR A 46 18.09 16.49 1.40
CA THR A 46 19.53 16.19 1.42
C THR A 46 19.94 15.27 0.26
N VAL A 47 19.27 14.13 0.08
CA VAL A 47 19.63 13.17 -0.99
C VAL A 47 19.31 13.72 -2.40
N LEU A 48 18.30 14.58 -2.53
CA LEU A 48 17.96 15.23 -3.80
C LEU A 48 18.97 16.33 -4.16
N SER A 49 19.45 17.12 -3.20
CA SER A 49 20.54 18.07 -3.44
C SER A 49 21.84 17.35 -3.84
N LEU A 50 22.18 16.24 -3.17
CA LEU A 50 23.30 15.37 -3.59
C LEU A 50 23.10 14.77 -5.00
N THR A 51 21.86 14.42 -5.37
CA THR A 51 21.50 13.97 -6.72
C THR A 51 21.76 15.06 -7.76
N GLN A 52 21.40 16.30 -7.47
CA GLN A 52 21.65 17.43 -8.36
C GLN A 52 23.15 17.73 -8.48
N GLY A 53 23.91 17.63 -7.39
CA GLY A 53 25.37 17.68 -7.42
C GLY A 53 25.96 16.61 -8.35
N LEU A 54 25.52 15.34 -8.21
CA LEU A 54 25.93 14.25 -9.10
C LEU A 54 25.62 14.57 -10.57
N GLN A 55 24.40 15.03 -10.85
CA GLN A 55 23.98 15.41 -12.20
C GLN A 55 24.89 16.49 -12.80
N TYR A 56 25.20 17.54 -12.04
CA TYR A 56 26.08 18.62 -12.49
C TYR A 56 27.48 18.11 -12.84
N GLU A 57 28.08 17.29 -11.96
CA GLU A 57 29.40 16.69 -12.17
C GLU A 57 29.44 15.69 -13.35
N LEU A 58 28.28 15.14 -13.73
CA LEU A 58 28.10 14.29 -14.90
C LEU A 58 27.73 15.08 -16.18
N GLY A 59 27.69 16.42 -16.12
CA GLY A 59 27.40 17.28 -17.25
C GLY A 59 25.92 17.39 -17.61
N ILE A 60 25.01 17.05 -16.69
CA ILE A 60 23.56 17.20 -16.87
C ILE A 60 23.15 18.62 -16.43
N SER A 61 22.52 19.36 -17.34
CA SER A 61 22.01 20.71 -17.06
C SER A 61 20.71 20.99 -17.85
N PRO A 62 19.69 21.63 -17.25
CA PRO A 62 19.59 21.93 -15.82
C PRO A 62 19.50 20.65 -14.98
N THR A 63 19.95 20.74 -13.74
CA THR A 63 19.79 19.67 -12.75
C THR A 63 18.34 19.62 -12.26
N VAL A 64 17.87 18.45 -11.83
CA VAL A 64 16.51 18.22 -11.33
C VAL A 64 16.54 17.30 -10.11
N GLN A 65 15.58 17.48 -9.20
CA GLN A 65 15.42 16.65 -8.01
C GLN A 65 14.82 15.26 -8.35
N ASN A 66 15.50 14.49 -9.21
CA ASN A 66 15.14 13.12 -9.53
C ASN A 66 16.33 12.34 -10.12
N PHE A 67 16.59 11.14 -9.59
CA PHE A 67 17.52 10.19 -10.20
C PHE A 67 16.78 9.35 -11.26
N GLY A 68 16.57 9.95 -12.44
CA GLY A 68 15.85 9.34 -13.55
C GLY A 68 16.73 8.54 -14.52
N PRO A 69 16.15 8.07 -15.66
CA PRO A 69 16.87 7.31 -16.68
C PRO A 69 18.11 8.03 -17.23
N GLY A 70 18.08 9.36 -17.35
CA GLY A 70 19.21 10.18 -17.80
C GLY A 70 20.40 10.10 -16.84
N THR A 71 20.18 10.33 -15.54
CA THR A 71 21.23 10.20 -14.51
C THR A 71 21.77 8.78 -14.45
N PHE A 72 20.89 7.77 -14.54
CA PHE A 72 21.28 6.36 -14.57
C PHE A 72 22.19 6.05 -15.76
N ALA A 73 21.84 6.52 -16.96
CA ALA A 73 22.65 6.35 -18.15
C ALA A 73 24.01 7.06 -18.02
N ALA A 74 24.04 8.26 -17.44
CA ALA A 74 25.28 9.01 -17.22
C ALA A 74 26.24 8.29 -16.26
N VAL A 75 25.74 7.75 -15.14
CA VAL A 75 26.54 6.93 -14.22
C VAL A 75 27.05 5.66 -14.91
N ARG A 76 26.19 4.99 -15.69
CA ARG A 76 26.57 3.79 -16.46
C ARG A 76 27.66 4.10 -17.49
N THR A 77 27.53 5.18 -18.26
CA THR A 77 28.51 5.59 -19.27
C THR A 77 29.83 5.99 -18.64
N ARG A 78 29.80 6.64 -17.47
CA ARG A 78 31.02 6.98 -16.73
C ARG A 78 31.83 5.74 -16.34
N ASN A 79 31.16 4.65 -15.96
CA ASN A 79 31.75 3.34 -15.69
C ASN A 79 33.01 3.41 -14.79
N ARG A 80 32.92 4.13 -13.68
CA ARG A 80 33.94 4.19 -12.63
C ARG A 80 33.30 3.92 -11.29
N LEU A 81 33.88 2.98 -10.53
CA LEU A 81 33.51 2.75 -9.14
C LEU A 81 34.07 3.88 -8.26
N PRO A 82 33.54 4.09 -7.04
CA PRO A 82 34.03 5.14 -6.14
C PRO A 82 35.55 5.12 -5.89
N ALA A 83 36.15 3.94 -5.72
CA ALA A 83 37.61 3.79 -5.53
C ALA A 83 38.46 4.18 -6.76
N GLU A 84 37.85 4.33 -7.92
CA GLU A 84 38.51 4.69 -9.19
C GLU A 84 38.20 6.14 -9.59
N GLU A 85 37.43 6.85 -8.76
CA GLU A 85 36.97 8.19 -9.04
C GLU A 85 38.08 9.21 -8.79
N THR A 86 38.33 10.04 -9.80
CA THR A 86 39.36 11.09 -9.76
C THR A 86 38.74 12.48 -9.54
N ASN A 87 37.44 12.65 -9.78
CA ASN A 87 36.72 13.86 -9.46
C ASN A 87 36.38 13.87 -7.97
N THR A 88 37.09 14.69 -7.20
CA THR A 88 36.91 14.85 -5.76
C THR A 88 35.47 15.20 -5.36
N ASN A 89 34.72 15.94 -6.19
CA ASN A 89 33.33 16.27 -5.88
C ASN A 89 32.41 15.04 -5.97
N LEU A 90 32.66 14.14 -6.91
CA LEU A 90 31.94 12.86 -6.99
C LEU A 90 32.27 11.96 -5.81
N VAL A 91 33.54 11.89 -5.39
CA VAL A 91 33.95 11.20 -4.16
C VAL A 91 33.20 11.77 -2.94
N ARG A 92 33.09 13.10 -2.85
CA ARG A 92 32.33 13.76 -1.78
C ARG A 92 30.87 13.38 -1.74
N ILE A 93 30.24 13.27 -2.91
CA ILE A 93 28.85 12.82 -3.05
C ILE A 93 28.70 11.37 -2.60
N TYR A 94 29.62 10.48 -2.99
CA TYR A 94 29.55 9.06 -2.62
C TYR A 94 29.72 8.86 -1.11
N ASN A 95 30.71 9.51 -0.48
CA ASN A 95 30.88 9.48 0.97
C ASN A 95 29.67 10.09 1.71
N ALA A 96 29.16 11.24 1.24
CA ALA A 96 27.96 11.85 1.82
C ALA A 96 26.74 10.93 1.74
N ALA A 97 26.58 10.23 0.62
CA ALA A 97 25.47 9.31 0.44
C ALA A 97 25.59 8.07 1.34
N LEU A 98 26.80 7.54 1.60
CA LEU A 98 27.01 6.49 2.62
C LEU A 98 26.54 6.95 4.00
N TRP A 99 26.96 8.15 4.45
CA TRP A 99 26.49 8.71 5.73
C TRP A 99 24.98 8.90 5.77
N CYS A 100 24.37 9.42 4.70
CA CYS A 100 22.92 9.60 4.62
C CYS A 100 22.14 8.28 4.71
N LYS A 101 22.77 7.16 4.34
CA LYS A 101 22.23 5.81 4.45
C LYS A 101 22.50 5.13 5.80
N GLY A 102 23.29 5.76 6.67
CA GLY A 102 23.67 5.21 7.97
C GLY A 102 24.86 4.26 7.89
N TYR A 103 25.64 4.31 6.81
CA TYR A 103 26.93 3.64 6.72
C TYR A 103 28.05 4.59 7.16
N TRP A 104 29.13 4.04 7.68
CA TRP A 104 30.35 4.80 7.92
C TRP A 104 31.01 5.20 6.59
N ALA A 105 31.87 6.22 6.60
CA ALA A 105 32.71 6.57 5.45
C ALA A 105 33.94 7.36 5.93
N ALA A 106 34.85 7.67 5.02
CA ALA A 106 36.03 8.50 5.25
C ALA A 106 35.71 9.83 5.97
N THR A 107 36.43 10.12 7.07
CA THR A 107 36.31 11.40 7.80
C THR A 107 36.55 12.62 6.91
N ASP A 108 37.53 12.55 6.00
CA ASP A 108 37.66 13.54 4.92
C ASP A 108 36.76 13.12 3.76
N GLN A 109 35.66 13.84 3.59
CA GLN A 109 34.66 13.61 2.55
C GLN A 109 35.29 13.57 1.13
N GLY A 110 36.41 14.25 0.89
CA GLY A 110 37.07 14.33 -0.42
C GLY A 110 37.90 13.11 -0.81
N ILE A 111 38.09 12.14 0.09
CA ILE A 111 38.97 10.99 -0.12
C ILE A 111 38.17 9.70 0.04
N TRP A 112 38.35 8.76 -0.89
CA TRP A 112 37.81 7.40 -0.74
C TRP A 112 38.83 6.55 0.04
N THR A 113 38.52 6.19 1.29
CA THR A 113 39.41 5.41 2.16
C THR A 113 38.94 3.95 2.28
N ALA A 114 39.70 3.12 3.01
CA ALA A 114 39.29 1.75 3.34
C ALA A 114 37.95 1.72 4.08
N ASP A 115 37.69 2.66 4.99
CA ASP A 115 36.41 2.78 5.69
C ASP A 115 35.21 2.94 4.72
N SER A 116 35.37 3.78 3.69
CA SER A 116 34.35 3.95 2.65
C SER A 116 34.18 2.69 1.80
N GLU A 117 35.28 2.02 1.45
CA GLU A 117 35.26 0.79 0.66
C GLU A 117 34.59 -0.37 1.41
N ASP A 118 34.85 -0.51 2.72
CA ASP A 118 34.25 -1.52 3.58
C ASP A 118 32.75 -1.30 3.72
N SER A 119 32.31 -0.06 3.99
CA SER A 119 30.90 0.32 4.01
C SER A 119 30.21 0.11 2.67
N PHE A 120 30.90 0.39 1.57
CA PHE A 120 30.37 0.19 0.23
C PHE A 120 30.21 -1.31 -0.08
N SER A 121 31.16 -2.14 0.32
CA SER A 121 31.04 -3.61 0.28
C SER A 121 29.86 -4.10 1.13
N GLN A 122 29.71 -3.55 2.35
CA GLN A 122 28.60 -3.88 3.24
C GLN A 122 27.24 -3.50 2.64
N LEU A 123 27.12 -2.33 2.02
CA LEU A 123 25.91 -1.90 1.31
C LEU A 123 25.52 -2.89 0.19
N TYR A 124 26.49 -3.42 -0.58
CA TYR A 124 26.20 -4.45 -1.58
C TYR A 124 25.64 -5.71 -0.93
N ALA A 125 26.30 -6.21 0.13
CA ALA A 125 25.85 -7.39 0.86
C ALA A 125 24.43 -7.19 1.44
N ASP A 126 24.18 -6.03 2.05
CA ASP A 126 22.88 -5.67 2.60
C ASP A 126 21.78 -5.57 1.54
N ALA A 127 22.12 -5.10 0.34
CA ALA A 127 21.24 -5.11 -0.82
C ALA A 127 21.04 -6.50 -1.45
N GLY A 128 21.73 -7.55 -0.96
CA GLY A 128 21.68 -8.90 -1.51
C GLY A 128 22.59 -9.11 -2.72
N LEU A 129 23.54 -8.21 -2.98
CA LEU A 129 24.41 -8.24 -4.14
C LEU A 129 25.79 -8.82 -3.82
N SER A 130 26.43 -9.45 -4.81
CA SER A 130 27.80 -9.95 -4.67
C SER A 130 28.82 -8.81 -4.81
N TYR A 131 29.82 -8.79 -3.92
CA TYR A 131 30.96 -7.86 -3.99
C TYR A 131 32.25 -8.50 -4.55
N ALA A 132 32.28 -9.81 -4.75
CA ALA A 132 33.52 -10.55 -5.03
C ALA A 132 34.11 -10.28 -6.44
N GLY A 133 33.26 -9.98 -7.44
CA GLY A 133 33.68 -9.82 -8.84
C GLY A 133 33.63 -8.36 -9.31
N LEU A 134 34.71 -7.84 -9.89
CA LEU A 134 34.75 -6.45 -10.41
C LEU A 134 33.70 -6.20 -11.50
N SER A 135 33.48 -7.15 -12.41
CA SER A 135 32.47 -7.03 -13.47
C SER A 135 31.04 -6.96 -12.90
N ALA A 136 30.74 -7.79 -11.91
CA ALA A 136 29.44 -7.79 -11.23
C ALA A 136 29.21 -6.49 -10.46
N ARG A 137 30.23 -6.02 -9.72
CA ARG A 137 30.18 -4.71 -9.03
C ARG A 137 29.91 -3.57 -10.02
N ARG A 138 30.65 -3.51 -11.12
CA ARG A 138 30.48 -2.48 -12.16
C ARG A 138 29.10 -2.52 -12.81
N ALA A 139 28.58 -3.72 -13.10
CA ALA A 139 27.25 -3.88 -13.68
C ALA A 139 26.14 -3.33 -12.75
N MET A 140 26.30 -3.55 -11.44
CA MET A 140 25.34 -3.10 -10.43
C MET A 140 25.53 -1.65 -9.98
N TRP A 141 26.68 -1.03 -10.27
CA TRP A 141 26.99 0.31 -9.79
C TRP A 141 25.92 1.37 -10.12
N PRO A 142 25.36 1.47 -11.34
CA PRO A 142 24.31 2.44 -11.61
C PRO A 142 23.04 2.25 -10.74
N HIS A 143 22.72 0.99 -10.39
CA HIS A 143 21.61 0.68 -9.50
C HIS A 143 21.93 1.09 -8.07
N VAL A 144 23.14 0.78 -7.57
CA VAL A 144 23.58 1.12 -6.23
C VAL A 144 23.73 2.64 -6.05
N ALA A 145 24.31 3.35 -7.02
CA ALA A 145 24.42 4.80 -7.01
C ALA A 145 23.04 5.48 -6.93
N ARG A 146 22.05 4.96 -7.69
CA ARG A 146 20.67 5.44 -7.61
C ARG A 146 20.08 5.18 -6.23
N ALA A 147 20.28 3.99 -5.68
CA ALA A 147 19.75 3.62 -4.38
C ALA A 147 20.36 4.47 -3.24
N MET A 148 21.67 4.75 -3.30
CA MET A 148 22.40 5.64 -2.39
C MET A 148 21.84 7.08 -2.38
N LEU A 149 21.29 7.55 -3.50
CA LEU A 149 20.78 8.92 -3.68
C LEU A 149 19.24 9.00 -3.68
N ARG A 150 18.58 7.98 -3.12
CA ARG A 150 17.14 7.94 -2.81
C ARG A 150 16.94 7.75 -1.31
N MET A 151 15.71 7.51 -0.84
CA MET A 151 15.44 7.15 0.56
C MET A 151 15.43 5.65 0.84
N ASP A 152 15.72 4.81 -0.16
CA ASP A 152 15.76 3.34 -0.04
C ASP A 152 16.71 2.88 1.09
N GLN A 153 16.24 2.12 2.09
CA GLN A 153 17.07 1.65 3.22
C GLN A 153 17.47 0.18 3.01
N PHE A 154 18.73 -0.17 3.32
CA PHE A 154 19.28 -1.53 3.15
C PHE A 154 19.68 -2.19 4.48
N HIS A 155 19.63 -1.44 5.58
CA HIS A 155 19.70 -1.99 6.93
C HIS A 155 18.32 -2.38 7.44
N LEU A 156 18.25 -3.51 8.16
CA LEU A 156 17.05 -3.89 8.91
C LEU A 156 16.68 -2.77 9.89
N VAL A 157 15.50 -2.18 9.72
CA VAL A 157 15.02 -1.12 10.63
C VAL A 157 14.38 -1.74 11.88
N PRO A 158 14.20 -0.99 12.98
CA PRO A 158 13.64 -1.54 14.23
C PRO A 158 12.25 -2.19 14.12
N GLN A 159 11.43 -1.78 13.14
CA GLN A 159 10.12 -2.38 12.84
C GLN A 159 10.18 -3.39 11.69
N GLY A 160 11.38 -3.66 11.15
CA GLY A 160 11.60 -4.55 10.02
C GLY A 160 11.60 -6.02 10.43
N ASP A 161 11.18 -6.86 9.50
CA ASP A 161 11.19 -8.31 9.61
C ASP A 161 12.40 -8.89 8.84
N SER A 162 13.18 -9.76 9.48
CA SER A 162 14.38 -10.36 8.89
C SER A 162 14.08 -11.34 7.75
N VAL A 163 12.91 -12.00 7.76
CA VAL A 163 12.40 -12.85 6.69
C VAL A 163 12.00 -11.98 5.50
N VAL A 164 11.32 -10.86 5.73
CA VAL A 164 11.02 -9.88 4.67
C VAL A 164 12.31 -9.34 4.07
N ARG A 165 13.32 -9.05 4.89
CA ARG A 165 14.65 -8.65 4.41
C ARG A 165 15.29 -9.72 3.51
N GLY A 166 15.19 -10.99 3.88
CA GLY A 166 15.63 -12.10 3.03
C GLY A 166 14.93 -12.13 1.66
N ILE A 167 13.62 -11.88 1.64
CA ILE A 167 12.83 -11.77 0.40
C ILE A 167 13.32 -10.59 -0.44
N GLN A 168 13.48 -9.41 0.16
CA GLN A 168 13.99 -8.20 -0.51
C GLN A 168 15.37 -8.43 -1.13
N GLN A 169 16.29 -9.05 -0.39
CA GLN A 169 17.63 -9.39 -0.87
C GLN A 169 17.59 -10.39 -2.03
N ARG A 170 16.72 -11.41 -1.96
CA ARG A 170 16.53 -12.36 -3.07
C ARG A 170 15.93 -11.70 -4.29
N LEU A 171 15.01 -10.75 -4.13
CA LEU A 171 14.46 -9.98 -5.23
C LEU A 171 15.57 -9.22 -5.99
N ASN A 172 16.45 -8.55 -5.24
CA ASN A 172 17.58 -7.81 -5.79
C ASN A 172 18.61 -8.74 -6.46
N SER A 173 19.04 -9.80 -5.76
CA SER A 173 20.09 -10.70 -6.25
C SER A 173 19.67 -11.45 -7.51
N ARG A 174 18.43 -11.95 -7.53
CA ARG A 174 17.92 -12.78 -8.63
C ARG A 174 17.44 -11.93 -9.79
N TYR A 175 16.54 -10.97 -9.56
CA TYR A 175 15.80 -10.35 -10.65
C TYR A 175 16.41 -9.04 -11.15
N VAL A 176 17.10 -8.31 -10.27
CA VAL A 176 17.84 -7.10 -10.67
C VAL A 176 19.23 -7.50 -11.19
N ALA A 177 20.01 -8.24 -10.40
CA ALA A 177 21.39 -8.56 -10.78
C ALA A 177 21.52 -9.79 -11.70
N GLY A 178 20.82 -10.89 -11.38
CA GLY A 178 20.94 -12.15 -12.13
C GLY A 178 20.21 -12.14 -13.48
N VAL A 179 18.92 -11.79 -13.46
CA VAL A 179 18.05 -11.77 -14.66
C VAL A 179 18.17 -10.45 -15.40
N GLY A 180 18.30 -9.32 -14.68
CA GLY A 180 18.39 -7.99 -15.29
C GLY A 180 17.06 -7.49 -15.84
N ILE A 181 15.96 -7.61 -15.07
CA ILE A 181 14.65 -7.08 -15.48
C ILE A 181 14.77 -5.55 -15.71
N PRO A 182 14.56 -5.04 -16.93
CA PRO A 182 14.86 -3.63 -17.25
C PRO A 182 14.03 -2.61 -16.45
N ALA A 183 12.78 -2.96 -16.14
CA ALA A 183 11.88 -2.11 -15.36
C ALA A 183 12.15 -2.18 -13.84
N MET A 184 12.92 -3.16 -13.37
CA MET A 184 13.10 -3.41 -11.94
C MET A 184 14.30 -2.64 -11.39
N SER A 185 14.05 -1.98 -10.27
CA SER A 185 15.07 -1.27 -9.48
C SER A 185 15.44 -2.11 -8.26
N LEU A 186 16.55 -1.77 -7.60
CA LEU A 186 16.80 -2.35 -6.28
C LEU A 186 15.64 -1.96 -5.37
N VAL A 187 14.99 -2.97 -4.78
CA VAL A 187 14.03 -2.74 -3.70
C VAL A 187 14.81 -2.49 -2.40
N PRO A 188 14.30 -1.69 -1.45
CA PRO A 188 14.92 -1.55 -0.14
C PRO A 188 15.04 -2.92 0.55
N CYS A 189 16.07 -3.09 1.38
CA CYS A 189 16.32 -4.29 2.19
C CYS A 189 16.18 -3.98 3.69
N ASP A 190 15.15 -3.22 4.05
CA ASP A 190 14.89 -2.72 5.40
C ASP A 190 14.02 -3.64 6.26
N GLY A 191 13.52 -4.73 5.71
CA GLY A 191 12.57 -5.63 6.36
C GLY A 191 11.12 -5.14 6.36
N ILE A 192 10.80 -4.05 5.65
CA ILE A 192 9.43 -3.54 5.52
C ILE A 192 8.87 -3.90 4.14
N TYR A 193 7.70 -4.54 4.10
CA TYR A 193 7.03 -4.85 2.84
C TYR A 193 6.33 -3.60 2.28
N SER A 194 7.12 -2.75 1.61
CA SER A 194 6.65 -1.49 1.05
C SER A 194 6.07 -1.65 -0.37
N ARG A 195 5.49 -0.57 -0.89
CA ARG A 195 5.04 -0.47 -2.29
C ARG A 195 6.11 -0.89 -3.31
N ASP A 196 7.36 -0.49 -3.11
CA ASP A 196 8.44 -0.81 -4.03
C ASP A 196 8.77 -2.31 -4.00
N VAL A 197 8.65 -2.94 -2.82
CA VAL A 197 8.82 -4.40 -2.67
C VAL A 197 7.64 -5.15 -3.31
N GLN A 198 6.40 -4.67 -3.16
CA GLN A 198 5.22 -5.22 -3.84
C GLN A 198 5.36 -5.16 -5.36
N GLN A 199 5.84 -4.04 -5.89
CA GLN A 199 6.11 -3.90 -7.34
C GLN A 199 7.22 -4.84 -7.80
N GLY A 200 8.31 -4.95 -7.03
CA GLY A 200 9.40 -5.89 -7.30
C GLY A 200 8.95 -7.35 -7.30
N LEU A 201 8.12 -7.74 -6.31
CA LEU A 201 7.53 -9.08 -6.23
C LEU A 201 6.65 -9.36 -7.45
N MET A 202 5.81 -8.39 -7.87
CA MET A 202 4.99 -8.55 -9.06
C MET A 202 5.85 -8.72 -10.33
N MET A 203 6.90 -7.93 -10.51
CA MET A 203 7.81 -8.06 -11.66
C MET A 203 8.54 -9.41 -11.68
N ALA A 204 8.96 -9.90 -10.51
CA ALA A 204 9.54 -11.24 -10.37
C ALA A 204 8.54 -12.33 -10.77
N ILE A 205 7.29 -12.25 -10.30
CA ILE A 205 6.23 -13.20 -10.69
C ILE A 205 5.97 -13.13 -12.19
N GLN A 206 5.90 -11.94 -12.78
CA GLN A 206 5.73 -11.77 -14.23
C GLN A 206 6.82 -12.51 -15.02
N TYR A 207 8.08 -12.42 -14.59
CA TYR A 207 9.18 -13.17 -15.19
C TYR A 207 8.95 -14.69 -15.06
N GLU A 208 8.68 -15.17 -13.85
CA GLU A 208 8.54 -16.60 -13.56
C GLU A 208 7.32 -17.25 -14.24
N VAL A 209 6.27 -16.47 -14.56
CA VAL A 209 5.13 -16.95 -15.37
C VAL A 209 5.33 -16.79 -16.88
N GLY A 210 6.52 -16.36 -17.32
CA GLY A 210 6.93 -16.37 -18.72
C GLY A 210 6.67 -15.07 -19.50
N ILE A 211 6.43 -13.94 -18.83
CA ILE A 211 6.30 -12.65 -19.52
C ILE A 211 7.70 -12.21 -20.00
N PRO A 212 7.87 -11.83 -21.29
CA PRO A 212 9.15 -11.37 -21.81
C PRO A 212 9.70 -10.16 -21.05
N LEU A 213 11.02 -10.11 -20.84
CA LEU A 213 11.68 -9.07 -20.02
C LEU A 213 11.28 -7.63 -20.40
N GLY A 214 11.16 -7.33 -21.70
CA GLY A 214 10.77 -6.00 -22.18
C GLY A 214 9.30 -5.64 -21.95
N SER A 215 8.47 -6.59 -21.53
CA SER A 215 7.04 -6.43 -21.24
C SER A 215 6.72 -6.45 -19.75
N ILE A 216 7.70 -6.76 -18.89
CA ILE A 216 7.56 -6.74 -17.43
C ILE A 216 7.44 -5.29 -16.96
N ASN A 217 6.44 -5.02 -16.13
CA ASN A 217 6.09 -3.65 -15.70
C ASN A 217 5.51 -3.55 -14.28
N GLY A 218 5.32 -4.68 -13.58
CA GLY A 218 4.76 -4.71 -12.23
C GLY A 218 3.24 -4.49 -12.15
N ASN A 219 2.53 -4.47 -13.27
CA ASN A 219 1.07 -4.30 -13.30
C ASN A 219 0.34 -5.66 -13.27
N PHE A 220 -0.78 -5.73 -12.56
CA PHE A 220 -1.67 -6.89 -12.55
C PHE A 220 -2.64 -6.89 -13.75
N GLY A 221 -2.10 -6.74 -14.96
CA GLY A 221 -2.87 -6.69 -16.22
C GLY A 221 -3.15 -8.06 -16.85
N PRO A 222 -3.79 -8.09 -18.04
CA PRO A 222 -4.21 -9.34 -18.69
C PRO A 222 -3.09 -10.37 -18.90
N GLY A 223 -1.87 -9.93 -19.21
CA GLY A 223 -0.72 -10.84 -19.35
C GLY A 223 -0.35 -11.52 -18.03
N THR A 224 -0.30 -10.76 -16.94
CA THR A 224 -0.07 -11.29 -15.58
C THR A 224 -1.17 -12.27 -15.19
N GLN A 225 -2.43 -11.89 -15.45
CA GLN A 225 -3.59 -12.72 -15.14
C GLN A 225 -3.57 -14.05 -15.92
N ALA A 226 -3.25 -14.01 -17.21
CA ALA A 226 -3.12 -15.21 -18.05
C ALA A 226 -1.97 -16.12 -17.56
N GLY A 227 -0.81 -15.54 -17.24
CA GLY A 227 0.32 -16.29 -16.69
C GLY A 227 -0.01 -16.98 -15.36
N LEU A 228 -0.77 -16.30 -14.49
CA LEU A 228 -1.22 -16.86 -13.22
C LEU A 228 -2.30 -17.93 -13.37
N ARG A 229 -3.22 -17.79 -14.34
CA ARG A 229 -4.19 -18.85 -14.67
C ARG A 229 -3.52 -20.08 -15.29
N GLY A 230 -2.44 -19.88 -16.04
CA GLY A 230 -1.64 -20.95 -16.64
C GLY A 230 -0.57 -21.50 -15.69
N VAL A 231 0.65 -21.00 -15.84
CA VAL A 231 1.84 -21.45 -15.09
C VAL A 231 1.62 -21.31 -13.58
N GLY A 232 1.09 -20.18 -13.13
CA GLY A 232 0.92 -19.88 -11.71
C GLY A 232 -0.08 -20.78 -11.00
N SER A 233 -1.05 -21.38 -11.70
CA SER A 233 -2.02 -22.33 -11.13
C SER A 233 -1.58 -23.79 -11.27
N GLY A 234 -0.41 -24.03 -11.86
CA GLY A 234 0.21 -25.35 -11.96
C GLY A 234 1.02 -25.72 -10.71
N ARG A 235 1.82 -26.78 -10.83
CA ARG A 235 2.77 -27.17 -9.77
C ARG A 235 3.87 -26.12 -9.64
N LEU A 236 3.93 -25.46 -8.48
CA LEU A 236 4.99 -24.49 -8.20
C LEU A 236 6.30 -25.18 -7.83
N THR A 237 7.40 -24.73 -8.41
CA THR A 237 8.77 -25.19 -8.09
C THR A 237 9.73 -24.01 -8.09
N GLY A 238 10.91 -24.18 -7.48
CA GLY A 238 11.99 -23.18 -7.51
C GLY A 238 11.56 -21.78 -7.09
N ASP A 239 11.91 -20.80 -7.92
CA ASP A 239 11.68 -19.38 -7.67
C ASP A 239 10.18 -19.01 -7.64
N LEU A 240 9.35 -19.56 -8.53
CA LEU A 240 7.90 -19.29 -8.50
C LEU A 240 7.24 -19.78 -7.21
N ARG A 241 7.64 -20.95 -6.68
CA ARG A 241 7.19 -21.43 -5.37
C ARG A 241 7.62 -20.48 -4.27
N TYR A 242 8.89 -20.07 -4.27
CA TYR A 242 9.42 -19.13 -3.30
C TYR A 242 8.57 -17.85 -3.29
N LEU A 243 8.31 -17.24 -4.46
CA LEU A 243 7.51 -16.02 -4.58
C LEU A 243 6.07 -16.20 -4.08
N PHE A 244 5.43 -17.34 -4.36
CA PHE A 244 4.09 -17.64 -3.84
C PHE A 244 4.07 -17.68 -2.30
N ARG A 245 5.03 -18.41 -1.71
CA ARG A 245 5.11 -18.54 -0.26
C ARG A 245 5.55 -17.24 0.41
N SER A 246 6.39 -16.43 -0.24
CA SER A 246 6.67 -15.06 0.17
C SER A 246 5.40 -14.20 0.16
N ALA A 247 4.56 -14.32 -0.87
CA ALA A 247 3.28 -13.62 -0.95
C ALA A 247 2.34 -14.04 0.20
N CYS A 248 2.30 -15.34 0.55
CA CYS A 248 1.60 -15.81 1.75
C CYS A 248 2.16 -15.19 3.03
N TYR A 249 3.49 -15.17 3.19
CA TYR A 249 4.15 -14.62 4.37
C TYR A 249 3.83 -13.14 4.58
N VAL A 250 3.90 -12.31 3.54
CA VAL A 250 3.62 -10.86 3.68
C VAL A 250 2.13 -10.54 3.87
N ASN A 251 1.24 -11.49 3.58
CA ASN A 251 -0.19 -11.41 3.90
C ASN A 251 -0.53 -12.01 5.28
N SER A 252 0.48 -12.47 6.03
CA SER A 252 0.33 -12.99 7.39
C SER A 252 0.23 -11.86 8.44
N PRO A 253 -0.46 -12.07 9.57
CA PRO A 253 -1.28 -13.23 9.89
C PRO A 253 -2.61 -13.21 9.14
N THR A 254 -3.18 -14.40 8.91
CA THR A 254 -4.61 -14.56 8.61
C THR A 254 -5.38 -14.89 9.89
N LEU A 255 -6.70 -15.10 9.83
CA LEU A 255 -7.51 -15.48 10.99
C LEU A 255 -7.94 -16.95 10.89
N LEU A 256 -8.01 -17.63 12.03
CA LEU A 256 -8.39 -19.04 12.08
C LEU A 256 -9.84 -19.28 11.61
N PRO A 257 -10.10 -20.37 10.86
CA PRO A 257 -11.44 -20.85 10.59
C PRO A 257 -12.26 -21.08 11.86
N GLY A 258 -13.34 -20.33 12.06
CA GLY A 258 -14.28 -20.53 13.17
C GLY A 258 -14.02 -19.68 14.43
N ASP A 259 -12.88 -18.99 14.52
CA ASP A 259 -12.63 -17.96 15.53
C ASP A 259 -11.93 -16.73 14.89
N PRO A 260 -12.69 -15.70 14.51
CA PRO A 260 -12.19 -14.50 13.85
C PRO A 260 -11.39 -13.57 14.78
N GLN A 261 -10.95 -14.05 15.95
CA GLN A 261 -10.03 -13.31 16.84
C GLN A 261 -8.66 -13.96 16.99
N LEU A 262 -8.48 -15.20 16.52
CA LEU A 262 -7.20 -15.92 16.65
C LEU A 262 -6.36 -15.79 15.37
N PRO A 263 -5.22 -15.08 15.40
CA PRO A 263 -4.34 -14.96 14.26
C PRO A 263 -3.59 -16.28 14.00
N LEU A 264 -3.49 -16.66 12.74
CA LEU A 264 -2.63 -17.74 12.25
C LEU A 264 -1.49 -17.13 11.43
N ALA A 265 -0.28 -17.18 11.97
CA ALA A 265 0.91 -16.71 11.29
C ALA A 265 1.42 -17.75 10.27
N TYR A 266 1.94 -17.27 9.14
CA TYR A 266 2.66 -18.10 8.17
C TYR A 266 4.04 -18.45 8.74
N HIS A 267 4.46 -19.71 8.60
CA HIS A 267 5.73 -20.17 9.15
C HIS A 267 6.90 -19.82 8.21
N PRO A 268 7.92 -19.06 8.64
CA PRO A 268 9.01 -18.62 7.76
C PRO A 268 9.72 -19.75 7.02
N GLN A 269 9.93 -20.89 7.69
CA GLN A 269 10.61 -22.07 7.15
C GLN A 269 9.86 -22.69 5.96
N ASP A 270 8.55 -22.42 5.83
CA ASP A 270 7.78 -22.90 4.69
C ASP A 270 8.21 -22.18 3.40
N ILE A 271 8.73 -20.95 3.44
CA ILE A 271 9.12 -20.20 2.23
C ILE A 271 10.19 -20.97 1.42
N ASP A 272 11.22 -21.46 2.12
CA ASP A 272 12.36 -22.13 1.50
C ASP A 272 12.15 -23.63 1.26
N THR A 273 11.11 -24.23 1.85
CA THR A 273 10.87 -25.68 1.75
C THR A 273 10.25 -26.04 0.39
N ASP A 274 10.87 -26.95 -0.36
CA ASP A 274 10.35 -27.37 -1.67
C ASP A 274 9.06 -28.20 -1.57
N VAL A 275 8.99 -29.07 -0.56
CA VAL A 275 7.84 -29.94 -0.31
C VAL A 275 6.70 -29.12 0.30
N GLU A 276 5.45 -29.50 -0.01
CA GLU A 276 4.29 -28.94 0.66
C GLU A 276 4.24 -29.40 2.11
N THR A 277 4.14 -28.45 3.04
CA THR A 277 4.10 -28.72 4.48
C THR A 277 2.66 -28.58 4.99
N ALA A 278 2.35 -29.28 6.08
CA ALA A 278 1.03 -29.19 6.72
C ALA A 278 0.76 -27.76 7.25
N THR A 279 1.80 -27.04 7.69
CA THR A 279 1.71 -25.64 8.14
C THR A 279 1.37 -24.70 7.00
N HIS A 280 2.00 -24.86 5.83
CA HIS A 280 1.66 -24.10 4.63
C HIS A 280 0.21 -24.31 4.23
N LEU A 281 -0.23 -25.57 4.14
CA LEU A 281 -1.59 -25.91 3.71
C LEU A 281 -2.65 -25.40 4.70
N ALA A 282 -2.37 -25.51 6.01
CA ALA A 282 -3.26 -25.00 7.04
C ALA A 282 -3.43 -23.48 6.95
N TRP A 283 -2.33 -22.74 6.78
CA TRP A 283 -2.39 -21.29 6.60
C TRP A 283 -3.13 -20.91 5.31
N LEU A 284 -2.84 -21.60 4.21
CA LEU A 284 -3.43 -21.28 2.91
C LEU A 284 -4.96 -21.43 2.93
N ARG A 285 -5.47 -22.50 3.52
CA ARG A 285 -6.91 -22.71 3.69
C ARG A 285 -7.54 -21.67 4.61
N ALA A 286 -6.88 -21.34 5.71
CA ALA A 286 -7.34 -20.27 6.60
C ALA A 286 -7.42 -18.91 5.88
N PHE A 287 -6.40 -18.57 5.08
CA PHE A 287 -6.36 -17.37 4.27
C PHE A 287 -7.48 -17.32 3.23
N GLN A 288 -7.70 -18.44 2.51
CA GLN A 288 -8.75 -18.54 1.51
C GLN A 288 -10.13 -18.31 2.13
N ARG A 289 -10.40 -18.98 3.26
CA ARG A 289 -11.65 -18.82 3.99
C ARG A 289 -11.81 -17.40 4.55
N PHE A 290 -10.76 -16.86 5.19
CA PHE A 290 -10.76 -15.50 5.72
C PHE A 290 -11.03 -14.46 4.65
N SER A 291 -10.52 -14.66 3.43
CA SER A 291 -10.66 -13.75 2.29
C SER A 291 -11.93 -13.98 1.46
N GLN A 292 -12.77 -14.94 1.84
CA GLN A 292 -14.00 -15.32 1.14
C GLN A 292 -13.73 -15.72 -0.32
N ILE A 293 -12.73 -16.58 -0.50
CA ILE A 293 -12.43 -17.25 -1.77
C ILE A 293 -12.52 -18.77 -1.58
N PRO A 294 -12.62 -19.58 -2.66
CA PRO A 294 -12.71 -21.03 -2.54
C PRO A 294 -11.57 -21.63 -1.70
N GLU A 295 -11.89 -22.46 -0.71
CA GLU A 295 -10.94 -23.14 0.17
C GLU A 295 -10.31 -24.35 -0.54
N SER A 296 -9.64 -24.12 -1.67
CA SER A 296 -9.04 -25.16 -2.50
C SER A 296 -7.79 -25.77 -1.85
N GLY A 297 -7.10 -25.03 -0.98
CA GLY A 297 -5.78 -25.37 -0.49
C GLY A 297 -4.71 -25.36 -1.59
N THR A 298 -4.95 -24.66 -2.70
CA THR A 298 -4.04 -24.60 -3.85
C THR A 298 -3.71 -23.16 -4.25
N ASN A 299 -2.67 -23.00 -5.06
CA ASN A 299 -2.23 -21.74 -5.66
C ASN A 299 -3.04 -21.34 -6.91
N ASP A 300 -4.37 -21.50 -6.88
CA ASP A 300 -5.22 -21.09 -7.99
C ASP A 300 -5.15 -19.58 -8.27
N TYR A 301 -5.61 -19.16 -9.45
CA TYR A 301 -5.61 -17.75 -9.85
C TYR A 301 -6.29 -16.84 -8.82
N THR A 302 -7.42 -17.26 -8.25
CA THR A 302 -8.17 -16.46 -7.29
C THR A 302 -7.35 -16.24 -6.01
N THR A 303 -6.61 -17.25 -5.57
CA THR A 303 -5.66 -17.17 -4.45
C THR A 303 -4.51 -16.22 -4.77
N TRP A 304 -3.88 -16.35 -5.95
CA TRP A 304 -2.85 -15.41 -6.39
C TRP A 304 -3.34 -13.96 -6.44
N ALA A 305 -4.50 -13.72 -7.05
CA ALA A 305 -5.06 -12.39 -7.16
C ALA A 305 -5.31 -11.79 -5.77
N GLN A 306 -5.86 -12.57 -4.85
CA GLN A 306 -6.15 -12.13 -3.48
C GLN A 306 -4.88 -11.80 -2.67
N LEU A 307 -3.78 -12.51 -2.90
CA LEU A 307 -2.48 -12.25 -2.28
C LEU A 307 -1.80 -11.00 -2.86
N LEU A 308 -2.03 -10.69 -4.15
CA LEU A 308 -1.23 -9.71 -4.89
C LEU A 308 -1.88 -8.35 -5.09
N VAL A 309 -3.22 -8.27 -5.15
CA VAL A 309 -3.95 -7.01 -5.38
C VAL A 309 -5.16 -6.90 -4.45
N SER A 310 -5.49 -5.67 -4.05
CA SER A 310 -6.53 -5.42 -3.04
C SER A 310 -7.94 -5.86 -3.47
N CYS A 311 -8.23 -5.80 -4.77
CA CYS A 311 -9.50 -6.24 -5.35
C CYS A 311 -9.60 -7.76 -5.53
N GLY A 312 -8.51 -8.50 -5.42
CA GLY A 312 -8.48 -9.92 -5.72
C GLY A 312 -8.94 -10.23 -7.15
N ASP A 313 -9.64 -11.35 -7.32
CA ASP A 313 -10.27 -11.72 -8.58
C ASP A 313 -11.55 -10.92 -8.81
N THR A 314 -11.51 -9.90 -9.67
CA THR A 314 -12.66 -9.05 -9.99
C THR A 314 -13.77 -9.77 -10.77
N GLY A 315 -13.53 -11.02 -11.20
CA GLY A 315 -14.53 -11.90 -11.78
C GLY A 315 -15.29 -12.75 -10.75
N ARG A 316 -14.88 -12.75 -9.48
CA ARG A 316 -15.54 -13.57 -8.45
C ARG A 316 -16.93 -13.06 -8.12
N SER A 317 -17.82 -13.98 -7.77
CA SER A 317 -19.14 -13.62 -7.26
C SER A 317 -19.03 -12.91 -5.92
N ALA A 318 -19.97 -12.00 -5.67
CA ALA A 318 -20.11 -11.30 -4.41
C ALA A 318 -21.59 -11.02 -4.15
N THR A 319 -21.97 -11.00 -2.88
CA THR A 319 -23.36 -10.88 -2.41
C THR A 319 -23.69 -9.50 -1.87
N GLY A 320 -22.71 -8.61 -1.75
CA GLY A 320 -22.88 -7.21 -1.41
C GLY A 320 -22.69 -6.30 -2.62
N CYS A 321 -23.24 -5.11 -2.53
CA CYS A 321 -22.95 -4.00 -3.45
C CYS A 321 -23.15 -2.67 -2.75
N ASP A 322 -22.71 -1.58 -3.36
CA ASP A 322 -23.08 -0.22 -2.98
C ASP A 322 -23.32 0.66 -4.21
N CYS A 323 -24.17 1.68 -4.05
CA CYS A 323 -24.41 2.64 -5.12
C CYS A 323 -24.96 3.96 -4.60
N ILE A 324 -24.85 5.01 -5.42
CA ILE A 324 -25.51 6.31 -5.19
C ILE A 324 -27.00 6.28 -5.55
N THR A 325 -27.42 5.37 -6.42
CA THR A 325 -28.78 5.32 -6.97
C THR A 325 -29.80 4.82 -5.95
N GLU A 326 -30.97 5.47 -5.86
CA GLU A 326 -32.10 5.03 -5.02
C GLU A 326 -32.55 3.61 -5.38
N ILE A 327 -32.76 2.77 -4.37
CA ILE A 327 -33.32 1.43 -4.50
C ILE A 327 -34.84 1.48 -4.42
N THR A 328 -35.48 1.55 -5.59
CA THR A 328 -36.93 1.34 -5.74
C THR A 328 -37.29 -0.14 -5.63
N ALA A 329 -38.58 -0.47 -5.50
CA ALA A 329 -39.03 -1.87 -5.41
C ALA A 329 -38.51 -2.72 -6.60
N ALA A 330 -38.63 -2.20 -7.83
CA ALA A 330 -38.14 -2.87 -9.02
C ALA A 330 -36.60 -3.06 -9.00
N ARG A 331 -35.85 -2.07 -8.51
CA ARG A 331 -34.38 -2.18 -8.37
C ARG A 331 -34.01 -3.19 -7.28
N GLY A 332 -34.72 -3.21 -6.16
CA GLY A 332 -34.54 -4.20 -5.10
C GLY A 332 -34.75 -5.62 -5.60
N GLU A 333 -35.84 -5.87 -6.34
CA GLU A 333 -36.10 -7.16 -6.99
C GLU A 333 -34.99 -7.56 -7.96
N GLN A 334 -34.49 -6.62 -8.78
CA GLN A 334 -33.39 -6.87 -9.72
C GLN A 334 -32.09 -7.23 -9.00
N LEU A 335 -31.74 -6.51 -7.93
CA LEU A 335 -30.57 -6.84 -7.10
C LEU A 335 -30.70 -8.23 -6.48
N ALA A 336 -31.86 -8.54 -5.87
CA ALA A 336 -32.10 -9.82 -5.23
C ALA A 336 -32.05 -10.99 -6.23
N ALA A 337 -32.61 -10.80 -7.42
CA ALA A 337 -32.57 -11.75 -8.54
C ALA A 337 -31.15 -11.96 -9.09
N ALA A 338 -30.31 -10.91 -9.08
CA ALA A 338 -28.90 -11.00 -9.45
C ALA A 338 -28.01 -11.67 -8.37
N GLY A 339 -28.59 -12.04 -7.23
CA GLY A 339 -27.88 -12.74 -6.15
C GLY A 339 -27.33 -11.83 -5.06
N TYR A 340 -27.58 -10.52 -5.15
CA TYR A 340 -27.28 -9.60 -4.05
C TYR A 340 -28.18 -9.88 -2.84
N ARG A 341 -27.63 -9.60 -1.66
CA ARG A 341 -28.26 -9.83 -0.36
C ARG A 341 -28.15 -8.62 0.55
N ILE A 342 -27.22 -7.70 0.27
CA ILE A 342 -27.02 -6.50 1.04
C ILE A 342 -26.55 -5.35 0.11
N VAL A 343 -27.05 -4.14 0.35
CA VAL A 343 -26.69 -2.94 -0.42
C VAL A 343 -26.22 -1.78 0.47
N GLY A 344 -25.10 -1.17 0.13
CA GLY A 344 -24.57 0.04 0.76
C GLY A 344 -25.27 1.28 0.22
N ARG A 345 -25.74 2.14 1.12
CA ARG A 345 -26.42 3.39 0.74
C ARG A 345 -25.95 4.56 1.58
N TYR A 346 -25.82 5.72 0.92
CA TYR A 346 -25.32 6.95 1.55
C TYR A 346 -26.42 7.58 2.40
N LEU A 347 -26.13 7.88 3.67
CA LEU A 347 -27.10 8.49 4.58
C LEU A 347 -27.50 9.91 4.18
N ASP A 348 -26.62 10.65 3.51
CA ASP A 348 -26.84 12.07 3.27
C ASP A 348 -26.03 12.61 2.07
N GLU A 349 -26.44 13.79 1.58
CA GLU A 349 -25.74 14.60 0.59
C GLU A 349 -25.85 16.08 0.99
N HIS A 350 -24.70 16.70 1.29
CA HIS A 350 -24.65 18.09 1.71
C HIS A 350 -24.86 19.10 0.58
N LEU A 351 -24.65 18.69 -0.67
CA LEU A 351 -24.80 19.58 -1.82
C LEU A 351 -26.28 19.81 -2.13
N PRO A 352 -26.69 21.06 -2.44
CA PRO A 352 -28.03 21.32 -2.91
C PRO A 352 -28.22 20.80 -4.35
N PRO A 353 -29.46 20.47 -4.78
CA PRO A 353 -29.73 20.02 -6.15
C PRO A 353 -29.30 20.98 -7.26
N SER A 354 -29.08 22.26 -6.94
CA SER A 354 -28.58 23.27 -7.87
C SER A 354 -27.07 23.21 -8.09
N ASP A 355 -26.32 22.47 -7.25
CA ASP A 355 -24.87 22.34 -7.36
C ASP A 355 -24.50 21.38 -8.50
N PRO A 356 -23.53 21.73 -9.37
CA PRO A 356 -23.12 20.88 -10.49
C PRO A 356 -22.50 19.53 -10.08
N TYR A 357 -22.07 19.38 -8.82
CA TYR A 357 -21.54 18.14 -8.28
C TYR A 357 -22.56 17.36 -7.44
N PHE A 358 -23.82 17.79 -7.41
CA PHE A 358 -24.89 17.07 -6.73
C PHE A 358 -25.14 15.70 -7.39
N LEU A 359 -25.03 14.63 -6.59
CA LEU A 359 -25.16 13.24 -7.06
C LEU A 359 -26.51 12.59 -6.73
N ASP A 360 -27.37 13.29 -5.98
CA ASP A 360 -28.62 12.74 -5.43
C ASP A 360 -28.46 11.42 -4.65
N LYS A 361 -27.28 11.21 -4.05
CA LYS A 361 -26.88 9.90 -3.50
C LYS A 361 -27.59 9.49 -2.21
N ALA A 362 -28.14 10.45 -1.48
CA ALA A 362 -28.72 10.25 -0.17
C ALA A 362 -29.87 9.22 -0.21
N LEU A 363 -29.93 8.39 0.83
CA LEU A 363 -30.99 7.44 1.11
C LEU A 363 -32.33 8.19 1.22
N LYS A 364 -33.37 7.71 0.53
CA LYS A 364 -34.66 8.40 0.44
C LYS A 364 -35.62 7.98 1.56
N PRO A 365 -36.61 8.82 1.91
CA PRO A 365 -37.72 8.39 2.76
C PRO A 365 -38.43 7.17 2.17
N GLY A 366 -38.63 6.11 2.97
CA GLY A 366 -39.27 4.86 2.53
C GLY A 366 -38.33 3.88 1.79
N GLU A 367 -37.20 4.33 1.26
CA GLU A 367 -36.18 3.48 0.64
C GLU A 367 -35.67 2.36 1.58
N PRO A 368 -35.37 2.61 2.88
CA PRO A 368 -34.95 1.55 3.79
C PRO A 368 -35.96 0.38 3.88
N GLN A 369 -37.27 0.68 3.93
CA GLN A 369 -38.30 -0.34 3.96
C GLN A 369 -38.38 -1.07 2.62
N THR A 370 -38.26 -0.34 1.51
CA THR A 370 -38.26 -0.89 0.15
C THR A 370 -37.12 -1.90 -0.06
N ILE A 371 -35.93 -1.61 0.47
CA ILE A 371 -34.79 -2.54 0.44
C ILE A 371 -35.12 -3.82 1.22
N LEU A 372 -35.65 -3.68 2.44
CA LEU A 372 -36.01 -4.82 3.28
C LEU A 372 -37.13 -5.68 2.69
N ASP A 373 -38.15 -5.05 2.10
CA ASP A 373 -39.29 -5.72 1.46
C ASP A 373 -38.85 -6.53 0.23
N ALA A 374 -37.78 -6.11 -0.45
CA ALA A 374 -37.14 -6.87 -1.53
C ALA A 374 -36.31 -8.07 -1.03
N GLY A 375 -36.27 -8.31 0.29
CA GLY A 375 -35.49 -9.39 0.91
C GLY A 375 -33.99 -9.09 1.01
N LEU A 376 -33.60 -7.82 0.83
CA LEU A 376 -32.22 -7.36 0.98
C LEU A 376 -31.99 -6.78 2.38
N ARG A 377 -30.73 -6.70 2.77
CA ARG A 377 -30.24 -5.89 3.88
C ARG A 377 -29.63 -4.59 3.34
N PHE A 378 -29.32 -3.64 4.20
CA PHE A 378 -28.47 -2.51 3.82
C PHE A 378 -27.46 -2.12 4.88
N PHE A 379 -26.36 -1.47 4.48
CA PHE A 379 -25.43 -0.84 5.42
C PHE A 379 -25.29 0.66 5.10
N PRO A 380 -25.29 1.53 6.13
CA PRO A 380 -25.21 2.97 5.93
C PRO A 380 -23.77 3.44 5.70
N ILE A 381 -23.61 4.27 4.67
CA ILE A 381 -22.34 4.93 4.30
C ILE A 381 -22.48 6.44 4.57
N PHE A 382 -21.42 7.09 5.03
CA PHE A 382 -21.34 8.53 5.16
C PHE A 382 -20.08 9.07 4.46
N GLN A 383 -20.27 9.97 3.50
CA GLN A 383 -19.17 10.55 2.72
C GLN A 383 -19.45 11.99 2.30
N TYR A 384 -18.80 12.94 2.97
CA TYR A 384 -18.72 14.35 2.55
C TYR A 384 -17.28 14.71 2.19
N ASN A 385 -17.06 15.12 0.93
CA ASN A 385 -15.76 15.59 0.43
C ASN A 385 -14.57 14.67 0.77
N GLY A 386 -14.78 13.36 0.75
CA GLY A 386 -13.83 12.36 1.26
C GLY A 386 -12.56 12.17 0.44
N THR A 387 -12.34 12.98 -0.61
CA THR A 387 -11.30 12.77 -1.63
C THR A 387 -10.02 13.58 -1.43
N GLN A 388 -9.93 14.39 -0.36
CA GLN A 388 -8.77 15.25 -0.09
C GLN A 388 -8.51 15.42 1.41
N LEU A 389 -7.22 15.43 1.82
CA LEU A 389 -6.79 15.52 3.22
C LEU A 389 -7.38 16.70 3.99
N VAL A 390 -7.55 17.86 3.34
CA VAL A 390 -8.11 19.08 3.98
C VAL A 390 -9.52 18.87 4.55
N ASN A 391 -10.21 17.81 4.16
CA ASN A 391 -11.53 17.42 4.67
C ASN A 391 -11.50 16.51 5.90
N PHE A 392 -10.31 16.08 6.32
CA PHE A 392 -10.12 15.22 7.48
C PHE A 392 -9.55 16.03 8.63
N THR A 393 -10.45 16.57 9.46
CA THR A 393 -10.10 17.26 10.71
C THR A 393 -11.04 16.83 11.83
N TYR A 394 -10.60 16.97 13.08
CA TYR A 394 -11.45 16.64 14.24
C TYR A 394 -12.81 17.37 14.21
N PRO A 395 -12.89 18.70 13.99
CA PRO A 395 -14.19 19.38 13.95
C PRO A 395 -15.11 18.87 12.85
N LYS A 396 -14.57 18.59 11.65
CA LYS A 396 -15.35 18.02 10.54
C LYS A 396 -15.86 16.62 10.88
N GLY A 397 -15.03 15.78 11.49
CA GLY A 397 -15.44 14.44 11.92
C GLY A 397 -16.51 14.47 13.01
N TYR A 398 -16.40 15.38 13.97
CA TYR A 398 -17.41 15.57 15.00
C TYR A 398 -18.75 16.02 14.42
N ASP A 399 -18.74 17.04 13.55
CA ASP A 399 -19.96 17.51 12.87
C ASP A 399 -20.61 16.40 12.04
N GLN A 400 -19.83 15.72 11.21
CA GLN A 400 -20.31 14.64 10.35
C GLN A 400 -20.82 13.42 11.15
N GLY A 401 -20.21 13.11 12.29
CA GLY A 401 -20.71 12.08 13.21
C GLY A 401 -22.10 12.39 13.75
N ARG A 402 -22.39 13.66 14.06
CA ARG A 402 -23.72 14.11 14.51
C ARG A 402 -24.75 14.02 13.38
N ILE A 403 -24.39 14.48 12.18
CA ILE A 403 -25.27 14.43 11.00
C ILE A 403 -25.60 12.97 10.67
N ALA A 404 -24.60 12.09 10.63
CA ALA A 404 -24.78 10.67 10.39
C ALA A 404 -25.72 10.02 11.41
N HIS A 405 -25.54 10.34 12.70
CA HIS A 405 -26.45 9.88 13.75
C HIS A 405 -27.89 10.33 13.48
N GLN A 406 -28.09 11.63 13.23
CA GLN A 406 -29.41 12.20 13.00
C GLN A 406 -30.09 11.52 11.80
N LYS A 407 -29.40 11.40 10.68
CA LYS A 407 -29.91 10.76 9.46
C LYS A 407 -30.26 9.29 9.69
N ALA A 408 -29.42 8.56 10.42
CA ALA A 408 -29.71 7.17 10.77
C ALA A 408 -30.98 7.07 11.65
N VAL A 409 -31.19 7.98 12.61
CA VAL A 409 -32.44 8.05 13.39
C VAL A 409 -33.64 8.38 12.51
N GLU A 410 -33.53 9.36 11.61
CA GLU A 410 -34.58 9.75 10.67
C GLU A 410 -35.04 8.56 9.79
N HIS A 411 -34.10 7.74 9.35
CA HIS A 411 -34.37 6.52 8.58
C HIS A 411 -34.78 5.31 9.43
N ARG A 412 -35.00 5.49 10.75
CA ARG A 412 -35.38 4.44 11.70
C ARG A 412 -34.38 3.29 11.76
N ILE A 413 -33.10 3.57 11.54
CA ILE A 413 -32.04 2.57 11.63
C ILE A 413 -31.88 2.14 13.10
N PRO A 414 -31.80 0.84 13.40
CA PRO A 414 -31.66 0.34 14.77
C PRO A 414 -30.36 0.76 15.45
N ALA A 415 -30.42 0.92 16.77
CA ALA A 415 -29.23 1.11 17.59
C ALA A 415 -28.26 -0.09 17.45
N GLY A 416 -26.97 0.16 17.58
CA GLY A 416 -25.89 -0.81 17.36
C GLY A 416 -25.46 -0.96 15.90
N THR A 417 -26.17 -0.37 14.94
CA THR A 417 -25.79 -0.38 13.52
C THR A 417 -24.45 0.33 13.32
N CYS A 418 -23.60 -0.22 12.45
CA CYS A 418 -22.34 0.39 12.04
C CYS A 418 -22.55 1.34 10.85
N ILE A 419 -22.00 2.56 10.93
CA ILE A 419 -21.99 3.56 9.85
C ILE A 419 -20.57 3.69 9.32
N TYR A 420 -20.36 3.48 8.01
CA TYR A 420 -19.04 3.55 7.38
C TYR A 420 -18.71 4.97 6.94
N PHE A 421 -17.70 5.59 7.55
CA PHE A 421 -17.22 6.92 7.16
C PHE A 421 -16.07 6.80 6.15
N ALA A 422 -16.16 7.55 5.06
CA ALA A 422 -15.32 7.36 3.89
C ALA A 422 -14.04 8.20 3.83
N VAL A 423 -12.91 7.53 3.66
CA VAL A 423 -11.60 8.07 3.27
C VAL A 423 -11.30 7.63 1.83
N ASP A 424 -11.68 8.46 0.87
CA ASP A 424 -11.75 8.10 -0.54
C ASP A 424 -10.62 8.74 -1.37
N PHE A 425 -9.39 8.59 -0.89
CA PHE A 425 -8.17 9.02 -1.59
C PHE A 425 -6.98 8.17 -1.16
N ASP A 426 -5.86 8.28 -1.88
CA ASP A 426 -4.62 7.57 -1.55
C ASP A 426 -3.92 8.22 -0.33
N ALA A 427 -4.45 7.97 0.87
CA ALA A 427 -3.87 8.47 2.11
C ALA A 427 -2.60 7.71 2.49
N LEU A 428 -1.50 8.44 2.65
CA LEU A 428 -0.23 7.95 3.17
C LEU A 428 -0.24 7.93 4.69
N ASP A 429 0.75 7.29 5.33
CA ASP A 429 0.86 7.27 6.81
C ASP A 429 0.84 8.67 7.43
N VAL A 430 1.50 9.64 6.79
CA VAL A 430 1.52 11.04 7.25
C VAL A 430 0.13 11.69 7.20
N ASP A 431 -0.67 11.35 6.19
CA ASP A 431 -2.04 11.84 6.04
C ASP A 431 -2.95 11.19 7.09
N ILE A 432 -2.71 9.89 7.36
CA ILE A 432 -3.43 9.15 8.38
C ILE A 432 -3.20 9.76 9.76
N ASP A 433 -1.94 10.05 10.10
CA ASP A 433 -1.58 10.63 11.40
C ASP A 433 -2.04 12.07 11.56
N SER A 434 -1.86 12.90 10.53
CA SER A 434 -2.13 14.34 10.62
C SER A 434 -3.60 14.72 10.45
N GLY A 435 -4.39 13.94 9.71
CA GLY A 435 -5.78 14.28 9.38
C GLY A 435 -6.80 13.18 9.65
N VAL A 436 -6.60 11.98 9.09
CA VAL A 436 -7.62 10.91 9.13
C VAL A 436 -7.90 10.46 10.58
N LYS A 437 -6.88 10.19 11.38
CA LYS A 437 -7.04 9.82 12.80
C LYS A 437 -7.78 10.90 13.60
N PRO A 438 -7.37 12.19 13.55
CA PRO A 438 -8.14 13.28 14.17
C PRO A 438 -9.60 13.33 13.72
N TYR A 439 -9.89 13.14 12.44
CA TYR A 439 -11.26 13.09 11.94
C TYR A 439 -12.08 11.97 12.60
N PHE A 440 -11.58 10.74 12.63
CA PHE A 440 -12.29 9.62 13.26
C PHE A 440 -12.41 9.76 14.79
N GLN A 441 -11.47 10.43 15.45
CA GLN A 441 -11.61 10.78 16.87
C GLN A 441 -12.79 11.73 17.09
N GLY A 442 -13.00 12.68 16.16
CA GLY A 442 -14.18 13.56 16.15
C GLY A 442 -15.48 12.76 15.94
N VAL A 443 -15.51 11.86 14.95
CA VAL A 443 -16.67 10.97 14.69
C VAL A 443 -17.04 10.18 15.96
N ARG A 444 -16.05 9.54 16.59
CA ARG A 444 -16.24 8.78 17.83
C ARG A 444 -16.79 9.65 18.96
N ALA A 445 -16.24 10.86 19.14
CA ALA A 445 -16.70 11.78 20.18
C ALA A 445 -18.16 12.20 19.96
N ALA A 446 -18.55 12.48 18.72
CA ALA A 446 -19.92 12.83 18.37
C ALA A 446 -20.91 11.69 18.64
N LEU A 447 -20.57 10.46 18.25
CA LEU A 447 -21.43 9.30 18.51
C LEU A 447 -21.56 8.99 20.01
N ALA A 448 -20.47 9.14 20.77
CA ALA A 448 -20.46 8.97 22.23
C ALA A 448 -21.35 10.01 22.93
N GLU A 449 -21.27 11.28 22.52
CA GLU A 449 -22.15 12.33 23.06
C GLU A 449 -23.63 12.04 22.81
N LEU A 450 -23.93 11.39 21.68
CA LEU A 450 -25.28 10.98 21.29
C LEU A 450 -25.64 9.58 21.81
N GLY A 451 -25.00 9.16 22.91
CA GLY A 451 -25.33 7.97 23.70
C GLY A 451 -24.87 6.64 23.10
N ASP A 452 -23.84 6.66 22.25
CA ASP A 452 -23.28 5.46 21.59
C ASP A 452 -24.34 4.63 20.84
N ARG A 453 -25.38 5.30 20.33
CA ARG A 453 -26.49 4.64 19.64
C ARG A 453 -26.02 3.88 18.39
N TYR A 454 -25.01 4.39 17.69
CA TYR A 454 -24.44 3.77 16.50
C TYR A 454 -22.94 3.58 16.66
N GLN A 455 -22.40 2.58 15.97
CA GLN A 455 -20.98 2.31 15.90
C GLN A 455 -20.41 2.95 14.62
N PHE A 456 -19.14 3.34 14.61
CA PHE A 456 -18.49 3.79 13.38
C PHE A 456 -17.63 2.68 12.78
N GLY A 457 -17.70 2.59 11.46
CA GLY A 457 -16.79 1.84 10.61
C GLY A 457 -16.01 2.79 9.72
N VAL A 458 -15.02 2.25 9.01
CA VAL A 458 -14.16 3.02 8.11
C VAL A 458 -14.23 2.44 6.70
N TYR A 459 -14.45 3.31 5.72
CA TYR A 459 -14.15 3.03 4.33
C TYR A 459 -12.80 3.63 3.94
N GLY A 460 -11.95 2.85 3.28
CA GLY A 460 -10.66 3.32 2.78
C GLY A 460 -9.71 2.19 2.39
N SER A 461 -8.45 2.55 2.10
CA SER A 461 -7.41 1.57 1.78
C SER A 461 -7.13 0.64 2.95
N ARG A 462 -6.53 -0.53 2.70
CA ARG A 462 -6.20 -1.52 3.75
C ARG A 462 -5.42 -0.91 4.92
N ASN A 463 -4.46 -0.01 4.65
CA ASN A 463 -3.72 0.72 5.69
C ASN A 463 -4.61 1.67 6.49
N VAL A 464 -5.43 2.49 5.82
CA VAL A 464 -6.39 3.38 6.51
C VAL A 464 -7.32 2.58 7.41
N CYS A 465 -7.94 1.52 6.88
CA CYS A 465 -8.83 0.64 7.62
C CYS A 465 -8.13 0.04 8.85
N SER A 466 -6.92 -0.50 8.67
CA SER A 466 -6.15 -1.12 9.75
C SER A 466 -5.77 -0.12 10.84
N ARG A 467 -5.24 1.04 10.46
CA ARG A 467 -4.77 2.09 11.39
C ARG A 467 -5.93 2.70 12.18
N VAL A 468 -7.02 3.09 11.50
CA VAL A 468 -8.20 3.66 12.16
C VAL A 468 -8.83 2.63 13.11
N SER A 469 -8.91 1.36 12.70
CA SER A 469 -9.44 0.29 13.56
C SER A 469 -8.58 0.08 14.81
N GLN A 470 -7.26 0.00 14.67
CA GLN A 470 -6.36 -0.28 15.79
C GLN A 470 -6.16 0.92 16.72
N GLU A 471 -6.15 2.14 16.19
CA GLU A 471 -5.71 3.33 16.94
C GLU A 471 -6.86 4.25 17.36
N VAL A 472 -8.03 4.14 16.72
CA VAL A 472 -9.22 4.93 17.06
C VAL A 472 -10.39 4.04 17.49
N GLY A 473 -10.45 2.80 17.01
CA GLY A 473 -11.43 1.80 17.43
C GLY A 473 -12.61 1.63 16.47
N ALA A 474 -12.41 1.78 15.17
CA ALA A 474 -13.47 1.45 14.20
C ALA A 474 -13.91 0.00 14.34
N ARG A 475 -15.22 -0.23 14.36
CA ARG A 475 -15.79 -1.58 14.54
C ARG A 475 -15.50 -2.46 13.35
N TRP A 476 -15.80 -1.97 12.15
CA TRP A 476 -15.72 -2.71 10.89
C TRP A 476 -15.03 -1.88 9.80
N SER A 477 -14.49 -2.58 8.80
CA SER A 477 -13.83 -1.98 7.64
C SER A 477 -14.53 -2.35 6.33
N LEU A 478 -14.91 -1.34 5.54
CA LEU A 478 -15.26 -1.46 4.11
C LEU A 478 -14.00 -1.11 3.32
N VAL A 479 -13.35 -2.10 2.74
CA VAL A 479 -12.05 -1.90 2.09
C VAL A 479 -12.27 -1.38 0.66
N SER A 480 -11.57 -0.31 0.28
CA SER A 480 -11.51 0.20 -1.10
C SER A 480 -10.62 -0.68 -1.99
N GLY A 481 -11.05 -1.92 -2.18
CA GLY A 481 -10.28 -2.96 -2.87
C GLY A 481 -9.97 -2.64 -4.32
N MET A 482 -10.90 -1.98 -5.04
CA MET A 482 -10.74 -1.64 -6.45
C MET A 482 -9.64 -0.62 -6.70
N SER A 483 -9.28 0.17 -5.69
CA SER A 483 -8.18 1.14 -5.72
C SER A 483 -6.83 0.45 -5.50
N TRP A 484 -6.53 -0.58 -6.28
CA TRP A 484 -5.31 -1.41 -6.15
C TRP A 484 -4.01 -0.64 -6.42
N GLY A 485 -4.09 0.53 -7.03
CA GLY A 485 -2.97 1.45 -7.20
C GLY A 485 -2.68 2.34 -5.98
N TYR A 486 -3.59 2.42 -5.01
CA TYR A 486 -3.37 3.22 -3.78
C TYR A 486 -2.21 2.63 -2.97
N SER A 487 -1.33 3.51 -2.53
CA SER A 487 -0.19 3.20 -1.66
C SER A 487 -0.62 2.43 -0.42
N GLY A 488 -1.76 2.81 0.20
CA GLY A 488 -2.31 2.09 1.36
C GLY A 488 -2.90 0.70 1.07
N ASN A 489 -2.96 0.27 -0.19
CA ASN A 489 -3.35 -1.08 -0.60
C ASN A 489 -2.14 -1.93 -1.05
N LEU A 490 -1.00 -1.30 -1.34
CA LEU A 490 0.23 -1.97 -1.77
C LEU A 490 1.11 -2.24 -0.54
N GLY A 491 1.24 -3.50 -0.17
CA GLY A 491 2.04 -3.91 0.97
C GLY A 491 1.28 -4.10 2.29
N PHE A 492 -0.05 -4.03 2.25
CA PHE A 492 -0.91 -4.19 3.44
C PHE A 492 -1.86 -5.38 3.28
N PRO A 493 -2.00 -6.26 4.29
CA PRO A 493 -2.97 -7.35 4.27
C PRO A 493 -4.40 -6.84 4.48
N LEU A 494 -5.40 -7.71 4.24
CA LEU A 494 -6.78 -7.40 4.59
C LEU A 494 -6.91 -7.14 6.11
N PRO A 495 -7.59 -6.07 6.55
CA PRO A 495 -7.79 -5.78 7.98
C PRO A 495 -8.56 -6.90 8.69
N ALA A 496 -8.20 -7.23 9.93
CA ALA A 496 -8.89 -8.31 10.68
C ALA A 496 -10.42 -8.11 10.80
N ASN A 497 -10.87 -6.85 10.89
CA ASN A 497 -12.28 -6.47 10.97
C ASN A 497 -12.90 -6.09 9.61
N TRP A 498 -12.35 -6.53 8.47
CA TRP A 498 -12.99 -6.29 7.18
C TRP A 498 -14.38 -6.96 7.13
N SER A 499 -15.40 -6.19 6.78
CA SER A 499 -16.77 -6.66 6.58
C SER A 499 -17.15 -6.70 5.12
N PHE A 500 -16.64 -5.73 4.37
CA PHE A 500 -16.87 -5.57 2.95
C PHE A 500 -15.54 -5.28 2.25
N ASN A 501 -15.37 -5.79 1.03
CA ASN A 501 -14.27 -5.41 0.16
C ASN A 501 -14.84 -5.06 -1.22
N GLN A 502 -14.73 -3.79 -1.59
CA GLN A 502 -15.22 -3.25 -2.84
C GLN A 502 -14.26 -3.61 -3.96
N ILE A 503 -14.62 -4.55 -4.84
CA ILE A 503 -13.66 -5.17 -5.77
C ILE A 503 -13.78 -4.68 -7.22
N ARG A 504 -14.93 -4.15 -7.63
CA ARG A 504 -15.18 -3.77 -9.03
C ARG A 504 -16.37 -2.83 -9.15
N GLU A 505 -16.21 -1.72 -9.86
CA GLU A 505 -17.31 -0.91 -10.38
C GLU A 505 -17.79 -1.44 -11.73
N TYR A 506 -19.10 -1.46 -11.97
CA TYR A 506 -19.67 -1.76 -13.28
C TYR A 506 -21.07 -1.15 -13.48
N GLN A 507 -21.51 -1.07 -14.74
CA GLN A 507 -22.90 -0.71 -15.05
C GLN A 507 -23.78 -1.96 -14.89
N PHE A 508 -24.57 -2.02 -13.82
CA PHE A 508 -25.50 -3.13 -13.58
C PHE A 508 -26.66 -3.10 -14.58
N ALA A 509 -27.15 -1.91 -14.87
CA ALA A 509 -28.08 -1.62 -15.97
C ALA A 509 -27.69 -0.27 -16.61
N PRO A 510 -28.17 0.07 -17.81
CA PRO A 510 -27.90 1.38 -18.42
C PRO A 510 -28.26 2.53 -17.48
N GLY A 511 -27.27 3.33 -17.08
CA GLY A 511 -27.47 4.46 -16.17
C GLY A 511 -27.56 4.09 -14.68
N TRP A 512 -27.25 2.84 -14.33
CA TRP A 512 -27.18 2.36 -12.95
C TRP A 512 -25.80 1.73 -12.69
N GLY A 513 -24.87 2.57 -12.25
CA GLY A 513 -23.57 2.14 -11.75
C GLY A 513 -23.72 1.45 -10.39
N LEU A 514 -22.98 0.37 -10.22
CA LEU A 514 -22.96 -0.45 -9.01
C LEU A 514 -21.52 -0.86 -8.70
N ASP A 515 -21.15 -0.72 -7.44
CA ASP A 515 -19.93 -1.27 -6.91
C ASP A 515 -20.17 -2.67 -6.34
N HIS A 516 -19.30 -3.61 -6.70
CA HIS A 516 -19.42 -5.00 -6.31
C HIS A 516 -18.63 -5.24 -5.01
N ASP A 517 -19.34 -5.58 -3.94
CA ASP A 517 -18.76 -5.79 -2.61
C ASP A 517 -18.78 -7.25 -2.20
N VAL A 518 -17.60 -7.76 -1.87
CA VAL A 518 -17.52 -9.04 -1.17
C VAL A 518 -17.92 -8.79 0.27
N TRP A 519 -19.06 -9.35 0.69
CA TRP A 519 -19.54 -9.32 2.05
C TRP A 519 -19.06 -10.55 2.80
N ARG A 520 -18.34 -10.35 3.91
CA ARG A 520 -17.71 -11.44 4.68
C ARG A 520 -18.69 -12.11 5.63
N ASP A 521 -18.74 -13.44 5.56
CA ASP A 521 -19.48 -14.27 6.50
C ASP A 521 -19.05 -13.99 7.96
N GLY A 522 -20.04 -13.80 8.84
CA GLY A 522 -19.80 -13.52 10.27
C GLY A 522 -19.24 -12.12 10.58
N ALA A 523 -19.20 -11.21 9.60
CA ALA A 523 -18.90 -9.81 9.81
C ALA A 523 -20.17 -8.97 10.05
N ASP A 524 -20.14 -7.68 9.72
CA ASP A 524 -21.27 -6.76 9.86
C ASP A 524 -22.55 -7.34 9.22
N PRO A 525 -23.62 -7.62 9.99
CA PRO A 525 -24.85 -8.18 9.46
C PRO A 525 -25.69 -7.18 8.66
N GLY A 526 -25.32 -5.89 8.66
CA GLY A 526 -26.14 -4.81 8.14
C GLY A 526 -27.47 -4.64 8.87
N VAL A 527 -28.30 -3.76 8.34
CA VAL A 527 -29.67 -3.50 8.80
C VAL A 527 -30.60 -4.52 8.18
N ALA A 528 -31.32 -5.26 9.03
CA ALA A 528 -32.30 -6.28 8.62
C ALA A 528 -33.73 -5.97 9.08
N ALA A 529 -33.92 -4.91 9.85
CA ALA A 529 -35.22 -4.43 10.30
C ALA A 529 -35.10 -2.94 10.67
N LEU A 530 -36.21 -2.20 10.63
CA LEU A 530 -36.28 -0.82 11.10
C LEU A 530 -36.90 -0.76 12.49
N VAL A 531 -36.57 0.29 13.24
CA VAL A 531 -37.29 0.62 14.47
C VAL A 531 -38.75 0.93 14.10
N PRO A 532 -39.75 0.38 14.83
CA PRO A 532 -41.14 0.74 14.63
C PRO A 532 -41.32 2.26 14.70
N GLY A 533 -42.09 2.83 13.77
CA GLY A 533 -42.53 4.21 13.93
C GLY A 533 -43.42 4.31 15.15
N SER A 534 -43.31 5.38 15.94
CA SER A 534 -44.40 5.76 16.84
C SER A 534 -45.61 6.10 15.96
N GLU A 535 -46.70 5.33 16.09
CA GLU A 535 -48.00 5.63 15.48
C GLU A 535 -48.52 7.02 15.88
#